data_AF-A0A1S3DA57-F1
#
_entry.id   AF-A0A1S3DA57-F1
#
_cell.length_a   1.000
_cell.length_b   1.000
_cell.length_c   1.000
_cell.angle_alpha   90.00
_cell.angle_beta   90.00
_cell.angle_gamma   90.00
#
_symmetry.space_group_name_H-M   'P 1'
#
loop_
_entity.id
_entity.type
_entity.pdbx_description
1 polymer ?
#
loop_
_entity_poly.entity_id
_entity_poly.type
_entity_poly.pdbx_seq_one_letter_code
_entity_poly.pdbx_strand_id
1 'polypeptide(L)'
;MTVLMGANLAGEVAEEKFCETTIGCKDKTLGPLLHALLQTPNFRVSVVDDVDAVEICGALKNIVACGAGFVDGLGLGDNTKAAVIRLGLMEMVKFTELFYPGAKSATFFESCGVADLITTCYGGRNRKVSEAFVKTGKSIKDLEDEMLNGQKLQGPFTADEVNYMLKNKNMENK
;
A
#
# COMPACT_ATOMS: atom_id res chain seq x y z
N MET A 1 -13.99 -8.06 -12.37
CA MET A 1 -12.73 -7.40 -11.99
C MET A 1 -12.06 -8.25 -10.94
N THR A 2 -10.75 -8.46 -11.07
CA THR A 2 -9.95 -9.29 -10.18
C THR A 2 -8.60 -8.62 -9.99
N VAL A 3 -8.11 -8.60 -8.76
CA VAL A 3 -6.85 -7.95 -8.39
C VAL A 3 -6.01 -8.86 -7.50
N LEU A 4 -4.70 -8.67 -7.51
CA LEU A 4 -3.76 -9.29 -6.58
C LEU A 4 -2.97 -8.19 -5.89
N MET A 5 -3.10 -8.12 -4.57
CA MET A 5 -2.41 -7.14 -3.71
C MET A 5 -1.89 -7.85 -2.46
N GLY A 6 -0.73 -7.46 -1.96
CA GLY A 6 -0.10 -8.11 -0.80
C GLY A 6 1.31 -7.62 -0.53
N ALA A 7 1.86 -8.05 0.60
CA ALA A 7 3.22 -7.77 1.04
C ALA A 7 4.27 -8.50 0.16
N ASN A 8 4.39 -8.08 -1.10
CA ASN A 8 5.06 -8.84 -2.16
C ASN A 8 6.28 -8.06 -2.68
N LEU A 9 7.33 -7.91 -1.86
CA LEU A 9 8.57 -7.31 -2.35
C LEU A 9 9.16 -8.21 -3.45
N ALA A 10 9.20 -7.70 -4.68
CA ALA A 10 9.49 -8.50 -5.87
C ALA A 10 10.81 -9.30 -5.77
N GLY A 11 11.85 -8.72 -5.17
CA GLY A 11 13.12 -9.42 -4.94
C GLY A 11 12.98 -10.62 -3.99
N GLU A 12 12.21 -10.48 -2.91
CA GLU A 12 12.00 -11.57 -1.94
C GLU A 12 11.13 -12.69 -2.51
N VAL A 13 10.11 -12.33 -3.30
CA VAL A 13 9.29 -13.31 -4.03
C VAL A 13 10.15 -14.10 -5.03
N ALA A 14 11.04 -13.43 -5.77
CA ALA A 14 11.92 -14.08 -6.74
C ALA A 14 12.99 -14.98 -6.09
N GLU A 15 13.37 -14.68 -4.84
CA GLU A 15 14.26 -15.49 -4.01
C GLU A 15 13.53 -16.64 -3.28
N GLU A 16 12.25 -16.88 -3.61
CA GLU A 16 11.39 -17.89 -2.98
C GLU A 16 11.28 -17.75 -1.45
N LYS A 17 11.43 -16.53 -0.92
CA LYS A 17 11.18 -16.27 0.50
C LYS A 17 9.68 -16.34 0.76
N PHE A 18 9.34 -16.89 1.93
CA PHE A 18 7.96 -17.00 2.36
C PHE A 18 7.28 -15.62 2.40
N CYS A 19 6.14 -15.50 1.73
CA CYS A 19 5.27 -14.34 1.77
C CYS A 19 3.83 -14.74 1.43
N GLU A 20 2.91 -13.80 1.63
CA GLU A 20 1.48 -14.01 1.46
C GLU A 20 0.86 -12.88 0.65
N THR A 21 -0.19 -13.17 -0.12
CA THR A 21 -0.93 -12.19 -0.94
C THR A 21 -2.42 -12.43 -0.84
N THR A 22 -3.18 -11.40 -1.18
CA THR A 22 -4.65 -11.43 -1.27
C THR A 22 -5.09 -11.25 -2.72
N ILE A 23 -5.99 -12.12 -3.19
CA ILE A 23 -6.70 -11.97 -4.45
C ILE A 23 -8.13 -11.51 -4.15
N GLY A 24 -8.49 -10.34 -4.65
CA GLY A 24 -9.87 -9.86 -4.65
C GLY A 24 -10.59 -10.38 -5.90
N CYS A 25 -11.60 -11.23 -5.77
CA CYS A 25 -12.36 -11.79 -6.89
C CYS A 25 -13.83 -12.08 -6.51
N LYS A 26 -14.78 -11.46 -7.21
CA LYS A 26 -16.23 -11.73 -7.04
C LYS A 26 -16.70 -13.01 -7.74
N ASP A 27 -15.94 -13.51 -8.72
CA ASP A 27 -16.30 -14.69 -9.50
C ASP A 27 -15.86 -15.98 -8.80
N LYS A 28 -16.86 -16.81 -8.46
CA LYS A 28 -16.68 -18.07 -7.71
C LYS A 28 -15.96 -19.17 -8.50
N THR A 29 -15.83 -19.03 -9.82
CA THR A 29 -15.10 -19.95 -10.69
C THR A 29 -13.68 -19.47 -10.93
N LEU A 30 -13.49 -18.16 -11.14
CA LEU A 30 -12.19 -17.58 -11.42
C LEU A 30 -11.28 -17.49 -10.19
N GLY A 31 -11.84 -17.21 -9.00
CA GLY A 31 -11.07 -17.14 -7.75
C GLY A 31 -10.27 -18.43 -7.45
N PRO A 32 -10.90 -19.61 -7.43
CA PRO A 32 -10.21 -20.88 -7.25
C PRO A 32 -9.17 -21.19 -8.33
N LEU A 33 -9.45 -20.82 -9.59
CA LEU A 33 -8.51 -21.00 -10.70
C LEU A 33 -7.23 -20.17 -10.48
N LEU A 34 -7.37 -18.90 -10.12
CA LEU A 34 -6.23 -18.01 -9.87
C LEU A 34 -5.46 -18.40 -8.61
N HIS A 35 -6.15 -18.84 -7.56
CA HIS A 35 -5.50 -19.42 -6.39
C HIS A 35 -4.63 -20.62 -6.80
N ALA A 36 -5.18 -21.58 -7.54
CA ALA A 36 -4.41 -22.75 -7.99
C ALA A 36 -3.23 -22.39 -8.90
N LEU A 37 -3.37 -21.34 -9.72
CA LEU A 37 -2.32 -20.88 -10.63
C LEU A 37 -1.15 -20.19 -9.92
N LEU A 38 -1.43 -19.41 -8.87
CA LEU A 38 -0.46 -18.52 -8.23
C LEU A 38 0.09 -19.05 -6.90
N GLN A 39 -0.64 -19.93 -6.23
CA GLN A 39 -0.23 -20.54 -4.97
C GLN A 39 1.07 -21.34 -5.13
N THR A 40 2.06 -21.10 -4.27
CA THR A 40 3.26 -21.93 -4.15
C THR A 40 3.52 -22.25 -2.67
N PRO A 41 4.50 -23.11 -2.33
CA PRO A 41 4.90 -23.32 -0.93
C PRO A 41 5.33 -22.04 -0.22
N ASN A 42 5.93 -21.09 -0.96
CA ASN A 42 6.50 -19.85 -0.43
C ASN A 42 5.68 -18.60 -0.78
N PHE A 43 4.65 -18.72 -1.63
CA PHE A 43 3.75 -17.63 -2.01
C PHE A 43 2.32 -18.04 -1.69
N ARG A 44 1.85 -17.68 -0.48
CA ARG A 44 0.53 -18.09 0.02
C ARG A 44 -0.56 -17.12 -0.42
N VAL A 45 -1.63 -17.65 -0.99
CA VAL A 45 -2.73 -16.88 -1.57
C VAL A 45 -4.00 -17.04 -0.74
N SER A 46 -4.57 -15.93 -0.30
CA SER A 46 -5.93 -15.83 0.22
C SER A 46 -6.85 -15.22 -0.83
N VAL A 47 -8.07 -15.76 -1.02
CA VAL A 47 -9.06 -15.20 -1.95
C VAL A 47 -10.22 -14.62 -1.17
N VAL A 48 -10.55 -13.36 -1.46
CA VAL A 48 -11.69 -12.65 -0.86
C VAL A 48 -12.61 -12.09 -1.95
N ASP A 49 -13.89 -11.88 -1.64
CA ASP A 49 -14.89 -11.34 -2.57
C ASP A 49 -14.91 -9.80 -2.62
N ASP A 50 -14.14 -9.14 -1.75
CA ASP A 50 -14.06 -7.70 -1.57
C ASP A 50 -12.99 -7.05 -2.46
N VAL A 51 -13.23 -7.10 -3.78
CA VAL A 51 -12.30 -6.60 -4.82
C VAL A 51 -11.90 -5.14 -4.57
N ASP A 52 -12.89 -4.31 -4.23
CA ASP A 52 -12.72 -2.86 -4.12
C ASP A 52 -11.80 -2.51 -2.93
N ALA A 53 -11.98 -3.16 -1.78
CA ALA A 53 -11.09 -2.97 -0.62
C ALA A 53 -9.68 -3.52 -0.86
N VAL A 54 -9.55 -4.68 -1.51
CA VAL A 54 -8.22 -5.25 -1.82
C VAL A 54 -7.42 -4.30 -2.70
N GLU A 55 -8.04 -3.76 -3.75
CA GLU A 55 -7.39 -2.86 -4.70
C GLU A 55 -6.98 -1.53 -4.04
N ILE A 56 -7.90 -0.90 -3.32
CA ILE A 56 -7.65 0.42 -2.75
C ILE A 56 -6.60 0.39 -1.63
N CYS A 57 -6.50 -0.71 -0.87
CA CYS A 57 -5.45 -0.88 0.12
C CYS A 57 -4.05 -0.75 -0.50
N GLY A 58 -3.83 -1.40 -1.65
CA GLY A 58 -2.55 -1.37 -2.37
C GLY A 58 -2.18 0.03 -2.89
N ALA A 59 -3.17 0.86 -3.19
CA ALA A 59 -2.95 2.25 -3.59
C ALA A 59 -2.62 3.14 -2.37
N LEU A 60 -3.52 3.18 -1.38
CA LEU A 60 -3.43 4.13 -0.27
C LEU A 60 -2.22 3.90 0.64
N LYS A 61 -1.78 2.65 0.81
CA LYS A 61 -0.59 2.33 1.62
C LYS A 61 0.67 3.06 1.17
N ASN A 62 0.77 3.41 -0.12
CA ASN A 62 1.92 4.14 -0.65
C ASN A 62 2.00 5.58 -0.12
N ILE A 63 0.84 6.20 0.17
CA ILE A 63 0.77 7.53 0.80
C ILE A 63 1.31 7.43 2.23
N VAL A 64 0.83 6.44 2.99
CA VAL A 64 1.29 6.22 4.37
C VAL A 64 2.78 5.92 4.42
N ALA A 65 3.30 5.16 3.45
CA ALA A 65 4.74 4.88 3.34
C ALA A 65 5.59 6.13 3.07
N CYS A 66 5.07 7.14 2.35
CA CYS A 66 5.73 8.43 2.25
C CYS A 66 5.81 9.12 3.63
N GLY A 67 4.71 9.11 4.38
CA GLY A 67 4.67 9.60 5.76
C GLY A 67 5.69 8.90 6.68
N ALA A 68 5.79 7.57 6.62
CA ALA A 68 6.80 6.81 7.34
C ALA A 68 8.24 7.18 6.92
N GLY A 69 8.47 7.44 5.63
CA GLY A 69 9.75 7.95 5.14
C GLY A 69 10.09 9.34 5.68
N PHE A 70 9.11 10.23 5.84
CA PHE A 70 9.34 11.53 6.47
C PHE A 70 9.75 11.39 7.93
N VAL A 71 9.12 10.48 8.68
CA VAL A 71 9.52 10.16 10.07
C VAL A 71 10.98 9.69 10.14
N ASP A 72 11.41 8.85 9.21
CA ASP A 72 12.80 8.40 9.10
C ASP A 72 13.75 9.55 8.76
N GLY A 73 13.34 10.43 7.84
CA GLY A 73 14.11 11.60 7.45
C GLY A 73 14.34 12.58 8.61
N LEU A 74 13.33 12.72 9.47
CA LEU A 74 13.34 13.58 10.67
C LEU A 74 13.98 12.92 11.90
N GLY A 75 14.26 11.61 11.86
CA GLY A 75 14.89 10.90 12.98
C GLY A 75 14.00 10.74 14.22
N LEU A 76 12.67 10.63 14.06
CA LEU A 76 11.71 10.66 15.19
C LEU A 76 11.49 9.30 15.87
N GLY A 77 12.17 8.25 15.41
CA GLY A 77 12.15 6.91 16.02
C GLY A 77 10.90 6.05 15.74
N ASP A 78 10.96 4.80 16.20
CA ASP A 78 9.98 3.77 15.83
C ASP A 78 8.59 3.99 16.42
N ASN A 79 8.47 4.56 17.61
CA ASN A 79 7.16 4.86 18.22
C ASN A 79 6.37 5.86 17.36
N THR A 80 7.04 6.90 16.85
CA THR A 80 6.42 7.89 15.95
C THR A 80 6.03 7.24 14.63
N LYS A 81 6.90 6.37 14.08
CA LYS A 81 6.60 5.63 12.84
C LYS A 81 5.40 4.71 13.03
N ALA A 82 5.34 3.96 14.13
CA ALA A 82 4.21 3.09 14.45
C ALA A 82 2.90 3.88 14.58
N ALA A 83 2.94 5.08 15.19
CA ALA A 83 1.78 5.96 15.25
C ALA A 83 1.32 6.40 13.86
N VAL A 84 2.24 6.78 12.97
CA VAL A 84 1.93 7.13 11.57
C VAL A 84 1.32 5.96 10.81
N ILE A 85 1.88 4.75 10.93
CA ILE A 85 1.34 3.55 10.29
C ILE A 85 -0.08 3.26 10.79
N ARG A 86 -0.30 3.32 12.11
CA ARG A 86 -1.60 3.06 12.73
C ARG A 86 -2.66 4.08 12.31
N LEU A 87 -2.31 5.37 12.33
CA LEU A 87 -3.22 6.44 11.89
C LEU A 87 -3.50 6.35 10.39
N GLY A 88 -2.47 6.09 9.58
CA GLY A 88 -2.62 5.86 8.15
C GLY A 88 -3.56 4.69 7.84
N LEU A 89 -3.44 3.56 8.55
CA LEU A 89 -4.38 2.44 8.42
C LEU A 89 -5.83 2.86 8.74
N MET A 90 -6.04 3.66 9.78
CA MET A 90 -7.38 4.17 10.11
C MET A 90 -7.93 5.08 9.01
N GLU A 91 -7.10 5.93 8.42
CA GLU A 91 -7.49 6.80 7.30
C GLU A 91 -7.79 5.99 6.04
N MET A 92 -7.01 4.93 5.77
CA MET A 92 -7.28 4.00 4.67
C MET A 92 -8.66 3.35 4.80
N VAL A 93 -9.01 2.89 6.01
CA VAL A 93 -10.35 2.33 6.30
C VAL A 93 -11.44 3.37 6.08
N LYS A 94 -11.31 4.56 6.67
CA LYS A 94 -12.31 5.63 6.54
C LYS A 94 -12.50 6.10 5.11
N PHE A 95 -11.41 6.26 4.36
CA PHE A 95 -11.46 6.64 2.94
C PHE A 95 -12.23 5.57 2.16
N THR A 96 -11.95 4.30 2.42
CA THR A 96 -12.60 3.19 1.74
C THR A 96 -14.09 3.11 2.06
N GLU A 97 -14.46 3.25 3.33
CA GLU A 97 -15.88 3.28 3.75
C GLU A 97 -16.66 4.44 3.11
N LEU A 98 -16.00 5.59 2.91
CA LEU A 98 -16.60 6.78 2.30
C LEU A 98 -16.80 6.64 0.78
N PHE A 99 -15.80 6.15 0.07
CA PHE A 99 -15.79 6.15 -1.40
C PHE A 99 -16.24 4.81 -2.01
N TYR A 100 -16.16 3.71 -1.26
CA TYR A 100 -16.47 2.35 -1.71
C TYR A 100 -17.45 1.68 -0.73
N PRO A 101 -18.71 2.14 -0.68
CA PRO A 101 -19.71 1.59 0.24
C PRO A 101 -19.91 0.09 -0.02
N GLY A 102 -19.81 -0.71 1.03
CA GLY A 102 -19.90 -2.18 0.95
C GLY A 102 -18.55 -2.90 1.09
N ALA A 103 -17.43 -2.18 1.05
CA ALA A 103 -16.14 -2.68 1.47
C ALA A 103 -16.19 -3.16 2.93
N LYS A 104 -15.50 -4.26 3.23
CA LYS A 104 -15.48 -4.93 4.53
C LYS A 104 -14.22 -4.51 5.29
N SER A 105 -14.38 -3.94 6.48
CA SER A 105 -13.23 -3.56 7.32
C SER A 105 -12.33 -4.75 7.67
N ALA A 106 -12.86 -5.98 7.64
CA ALA A 106 -12.08 -7.21 7.82
C ALA A 106 -10.99 -7.39 6.74
N THR A 107 -11.20 -6.90 5.51
CA THR A 107 -10.24 -7.00 4.40
C THR A 107 -8.92 -6.27 4.69
N PHE A 108 -8.92 -5.27 5.58
CA PHE A 108 -7.70 -4.56 5.98
C PHE A 108 -6.76 -5.41 6.87
N PHE A 109 -7.25 -6.52 7.41
CA PHE A 109 -6.44 -7.49 8.16
C PHE A 109 -5.86 -8.60 7.28
N GLU A 110 -6.21 -8.63 5.98
CA GLU A 110 -5.57 -9.49 4.99
C GLU A 110 -4.20 -8.93 4.57
N SER A 111 -3.42 -9.71 3.81
CA SER A 111 -2.09 -9.31 3.34
C SER A 111 -2.11 -7.99 2.54
N CYS A 112 -3.15 -7.75 1.73
CA CYS A 112 -3.30 -6.50 0.97
C CYS A 112 -3.40 -5.25 1.84
N GLY A 113 -3.85 -5.37 3.09
CA GLY A 113 -4.01 -4.28 4.03
C GLY A 113 -2.79 -4.09 4.92
N VAL A 114 -2.89 -4.59 6.16
CA VAL A 114 -1.90 -4.35 7.21
C VAL A 114 -0.50 -4.86 6.86
N ALA A 115 -0.38 -6.02 6.22
CA ALA A 115 0.94 -6.60 5.92
C ALA A 115 1.68 -5.81 4.84
N ASP A 116 1.02 -5.47 3.73
CA ASP A 116 1.62 -4.65 2.66
C ASP A 116 1.94 -3.24 3.17
N LEU A 117 1.07 -2.67 3.99
CA LEU A 117 1.31 -1.38 4.63
C LEU A 117 2.59 -1.39 5.47
N ILE A 118 2.74 -2.37 6.38
CA ILE A 118 3.93 -2.50 7.23
C ILE A 118 5.17 -2.66 6.35
N THR A 119 5.17 -3.65 5.45
CA THR A 119 6.31 -3.97 4.59
C THR A 119 6.75 -2.77 3.76
N THR A 120 5.80 -2.01 3.22
CA THR A 120 6.09 -0.81 2.43
C THR A 120 6.64 0.34 3.29
N CYS A 121 6.12 0.52 4.51
CA CYS A 121 6.60 1.56 5.44
C CYS A 121 8.02 1.30 5.97
N TYR A 122 8.51 0.05 5.95
CA TYR A 122 9.88 -0.28 6.37
C TYR A 122 10.84 -0.48 5.19
N GLY A 123 10.41 -1.12 4.10
CA GLY A 123 11.28 -1.51 2.99
C GLY A 123 11.01 -0.85 1.64
N GLY A 124 9.87 -0.16 1.50
CA GLY A 124 9.36 0.31 0.21
C GLY A 124 10.13 1.49 -0.40
N ARG A 125 9.98 1.65 -1.72
CA ARG A 125 10.55 2.77 -2.51
C ARG A 125 9.99 4.12 -2.06
N ASN A 126 8.69 4.19 -1.77
CA ASN A 126 8.04 5.39 -1.23
C ASN A 126 8.71 5.88 0.06
N ARG A 127 8.94 4.97 1.02
CA ARG A 127 9.66 5.28 2.25
C ARG A 127 11.09 5.79 1.97
N LYS A 128 11.86 5.08 1.14
CA LYS A 128 13.26 5.43 0.79
C LYS A 128 13.38 6.82 0.17
N VAL A 129 12.55 7.13 -0.82
CA VAL A 129 12.61 8.44 -1.51
C VAL A 129 12.10 9.56 -0.59
N SER A 130 11.04 9.33 0.19
CA SER A 130 10.53 10.31 1.14
C SER A 130 11.51 10.61 2.28
N GLU A 131 12.29 9.62 2.74
CA GLU A 131 13.39 9.85 3.67
C GLU A 131 14.47 10.75 3.06
N ALA A 132 14.91 10.44 1.84
CA ALA A 132 15.92 11.22 1.13
C ALA A 132 15.44 12.65 0.85
N PHE A 133 14.16 12.83 0.54
CA PHE A 133 13.53 14.14 0.36
C PHE A 133 13.72 15.04 1.58
N VAL A 134 13.38 14.52 2.76
CA VAL A 134 13.55 15.28 4.01
C VAL A 134 15.01 15.57 4.33
N LYS A 135 15.92 14.60 4.09
CA LYS A 135 17.35 14.75 4.42
C LYS A 135 18.11 15.67 3.48
N THR A 136 17.71 15.74 2.21
CA THR A 136 18.48 16.43 1.17
C THR A 136 17.83 17.71 0.68
N GLY A 137 16.51 17.86 0.82
CA GLY A 137 15.74 18.97 0.25
C GLY A 137 15.64 18.95 -1.28
N LYS A 138 16.12 17.90 -1.95
CA LYS A 138 15.95 17.71 -3.39
C LYS A 138 14.48 17.49 -3.75
N SER A 139 14.12 17.73 -5.01
CA SER A 139 12.75 17.43 -5.46
C SER A 139 12.51 15.92 -5.52
N ILE A 140 11.24 15.51 -5.37
CA ILE A 140 10.85 14.09 -5.52
C ILE A 140 11.24 13.55 -6.90
N LYS A 141 11.16 14.40 -7.94
CA LYS A 141 11.51 14.02 -9.31
C LYS A 141 13.00 13.69 -9.42
N ASP A 142 13.87 14.55 -8.89
CA ASP A 142 15.31 14.31 -8.94
C ASP A 142 15.69 13.03 -8.19
N LEU A 143 15.08 12.81 -7.02
CA LEU A 143 15.30 11.61 -6.22
C LEU A 143 14.76 10.34 -6.89
N GLU A 144 13.63 10.43 -7.60
CA GLU A 144 13.11 9.32 -8.40
C GLU A 144 14.11 8.91 -9.48
N ASP A 145 14.61 9.89 -10.26
CA ASP A 145 15.57 9.65 -11.34
C ASP A 145 16.92 9.11 -10.81
N GLU A 146 17.37 9.59 -9.65
CA GLU A 146 18.63 9.16 -9.02
C GLU A 146 18.55 7.79 -8.34
N MET A 147 17.42 7.45 -7.71
CA MET A 147 17.34 6.30 -6.79
C MET A 147 16.61 5.09 -7.35
N LEU A 148 15.72 5.27 -8.34
CA LEU A 148 14.78 4.22 -8.73
C LEU A 148 15.10 3.53 -10.05
N ASN A 149 16.20 3.89 -10.73
CA ASN A 149 16.68 3.24 -11.96
C ASN A 149 15.57 3.05 -13.01
N GLY A 150 14.77 4.10 -13.24
CA GLY A 150 13.64 4.10 -14.18
C GLY A 150 12.31 3.60 -13.62
N GLN A 151 12.26 3.10 -12.39
CA GLN A 151 10.99 2.77 -11.73
C GLN A 151 10.29 4.05 -11.23
N LYS A 152 8.95 4.03 -11.19
CA LYS A 152 8.13 5.18 -10.79
C LYS A 152 7.72 5.13 -9.33
N LEU A 153 7.74 6.28 -8.66
CA LEU A 153 7.22 6.45 -7.32
C LEU A 153 5.72 6.68 -7.36
N GLN A 154 4.93 5.87 -6.66
CA GLN A 154 3.46 5.94 -6.76
C GLN A 154 2.82 6.83 -5.68
N GLY A 155 3.42 6.91 -4.48
CA GLY A 155 2.84 7.57 -3.32
C GLY A 155 2.42 9.02 -3.55
N PRO A 156 3.30 9.90 -4.08
CA PRO A 156 2.95 11.29 -4.32
C PRO A 156 1.81 11.48 -5.33
N PHE A 157 1.79 10.71 -6.42
CA PHE A 157 0.70 10.76 -7.39
C PHE A 157 -0.62 10.27 -6.79
N THR A 158 -0.59 9.16 -6.03
CA THR A 158 -1.79 8.67 -5.34
C THR A 158 -2.30 9.69 -4.32
N ALA A 159 -1.41 10.41 -3.62
CA ALA A 159 -1.80 11.47 -2.69
C ALA A 159 -2.52 12.63 -3.40
N ASP A 160 -2.07 13.02 -4.59
CA ASP A 160 -2.73 14.07 -5.38
C ASP A 160 -4.13 13.65 -5.84
N GLU A 161 -4.29 12.42 -6.33
CA GLU A 161 -5.58 11.85 -6.71
C GLU A 161 -6.54 11.73 -5.51
N VAL A 162 -6.05 11.25 -4.36
CA VAL A 162 -6.83 11.18 -3.12
C VAL A 162 -7.29 12.57 -2.69
N ASN A 163 -6.40 13.57 -2.76
CA ASN A 163 -6.76 14.95 -2.45
C ASN A 163 -7.84 15.49 -3.41
N TYR A 164 -7.73 15.21 -4.71
CA TYR A 164 -8.76 15.55 -5.68
C TYR A 164 -10.12 14.92 -5.33
N MET A 165 -10.14 13.63 -4.95
CA MET A 165 -11.37 12.93 -4.53
C MET A 165 -11.97 13.55 -3.26
N LEU A 166 -11.14 13.88 -2.27
CA LEU A 166 -11.57 14.51 -1.02
C LEU A 166 -12.14 15.91 -1.24
N LYS A 167 -11.53 16.72 -2.12
CA LYS A 167 -12.03 18.03 -2.55
C LYS A 167 -13.44 17.94 -3.12
N ASN A 168 -13.68 16.97 -4.01
CA ASN A 168 -15.00 16.75 -4.60
C ASN A 168 -16.08 16.35 -3.59
N LYS A 169 -15.69 15.95 -2.36
CA LYS A 169 -16.59 15.64 -1.24
C LYS A 169 -16.59 16.70 -0.13
N ASN A 170 -15.83 17.80 -0.28
CA ASN A 170 -15.61 18.82 0.76
C ASN A 170 -15.05 18.21 2.07
N MET A 171 -14.10 17.28 1.94
CA MET A 171 -13.50 16.56 3.07
C MET A 171 -12.00 16.83 3.28
N GLU A 172 -11.42 17.81 2.59
CA GLU A 172 -10.00 18.16 2.72
C GLU A 172 -9.59 18.67 4.12
N ASN A 173 -10.55 19.16 4.92
CA ASN A 173 -10.32 19.74 6.24
C ASN A 173 -10.86 18.87 7.40
N LYS A 174 -11.24 17.61 7.14
CA LYS A 174 -11.85 16.70 8.12
C LYS A 174 -11.01 15.45 8.34
#